data_AF-A0A8X8X9I0-F1
#
_entry.id   AF-A0A8X8X9I0-F1
#
_cell.length_a   1.000
_cell.length_b   1.000
_cell.length_c   1.000
_cell.angle_alpha   90.00
_cell.angle_beta   90.00
_cell.angle_gamma   90.00
#
_symmetry.space_group_name_H-M   'P 1'
#
loop_
_entity.id
_entity.type
_entity.pdbx_description
1 polymer ?
#
loop_
_entity_poly.entity_id
_entity_poly.type
_entity_poly.pdbx_seq_one_letter_code
_entity_poly.pdbx_strand_id
1 'polypeptide(L)'
;MKEGVMQTHDEETRKFFKHSSVTCVLAPRYVVGTLYTHHKKCLIVDSRSHGNNRKITAFLGGLDMCDGRYDTPQHRLFGDLDTVFKDDFHNPTFPPGKMAPRQPWHDLHCKIEGPTAYDVLMNFEQRWKKATKWAEFGSRFKKISRWHDDALIKIERISWINSPSQNVPRDDPSLWVTAEDYPENWHVQVFRSIDSGSLKGFPKSVHAAKKQNLVCAKNLVIDKSIQMAYIHAIRSAQHSIYIENQYFIGSSFAWPNYKSAGADNLIPIELALKISSKIRANERFTVYVGQTMQMMYAIIAREINTTQIDAHPTDCLNFYCLGNHEDHIEKQEPDMSCQTSNAVMLLTSHYFKKKLLIIQLKYTFYQELPAMRYGRFMIYVHAKGMVVDDEYVIIGSANINQRSMAGSRDTEIAMGAYQPHYTWSKRKEHPCGQVYGYRMSLWAEHLGNIKECFNKPESLECVRHVNGIAEDNWRRYMTEQFTPLQGHILKYPVRIDSNGKVKPLPGQETFPDVSGKVLGAPSSLPDALTT
;
A
#
# COMPACT_ATOMS: atom_id res chain seq x y z
N MET A 1 14.95 22.20 15.01
CA MET A 1 14.06 21.04 15.23
C MET A 1 14.62 19.91 14.40
N LYS A 2 14.88 18.73 14.99
CA LYS A 2 15.25 17.56 14.17
C LYS A 2 14.03 17.21 13.31
N GLU A 3 14.21 17.09 12.00
CA GLU A 3 13.19 16.54 11.10
C GLU A 3 12.71 15.20 11.67
N GLY A 4 11.40 15.09 11.92
CA GLY A 4 10.80 13.86 12.40
C GLY A 4 10.87 12.78 11.33
N VAL A 5 11.05 11.52 11.74
CA VAL A 5 11.10 10.34 10.87
C VAL A 5 9.85 10.17 9.99
N MET A 6 8.74 10.84 10.34
CA MET A 6 7.43 10.63 9.71
C MET A 6 6.97 11.74 8.75
N GLN A 7 7.72 12.85 8.59
CA GLN A 7 7.39 13.95 7.64
C GLN A 7 5.88 14.24 7.49
N THR A 8 5.12 14.28 8.60
CA THR A 8 3.66 14.52 8.60
C THR A 8 3.35 15.99 8.81
N HIS A 9 2.29 16.48 8.16
CA HIS A 9 1.82 17.88 8.22
C HIS A 9 0.62 18.10 9.17
N ASP A 10 0.43 17.23 10.17
CA ASP A 10 -0.77 17.21 11.02
C ASP A 10 -1.03 18.56 11.73
N GLU A 11 0.00 19.12 12.36
CA GLU A 11 -0.10 20.37 13.13
C GLU A 11 -0.33 21.59 12.23
N GLU A 12 0.29 21.60 11.06
CA GLU A 12 0.12 22.65 10.04
C GLU A 12 -1.30 22.60 9.47
N THR A 13 -1.80 21.40 9.18
CA THR A 13 -3.18 21.18 8.71
C THR A 13 -4.20 21.65 9.74
N ARG A 14 -4.00 21.34 11.04
CA ARG A 14 -4.88 21.87 12.10
C ARG A 14 -4.86 23.40 12.14
N LYS A 15 -3.67 24.01 12.05
CA LYS A 15 -3.54 25.47 12.06
C LYS A 15 -4.23 26.10 10.86
N PHE A 16 -4.11 25.51 9.68
CA PHE A 16 -4.77 25.95 8.45
C PHE A 16 -6.29 26.04 8.62
N PHE A 17 -6.92 25.01 9.21
CA PHE A 17 -8.37 24.99 9.38
C PHE A 17 -8.90 25.73 10.61
N LYS A 18 -8.03 26.23 11.50
CA LYS A 18 -8.40 26.81 12.82
C LYS A 18 -9.47 27.91 12.76
N HIS A 19 -9.52 28.67 11.68
CA HIS A 19 -10.44 29.80 11.49
C HIS A 19 -11.44 29.57 10.35
N SER A 20 -11.64 28.31 9.95
CA SER A 20 -12.58 27.89 8.92
C SER A 20 -13.82 27.22 9.53
N SER A 21 -14.79 26.84 8.69
CA SER A 21 -15.90 25.97 9.08
C SER A 21 -15.51 24.49 9.23
N VAL A 22 -14.29 24.11 8.81
CA VAL A 22 -13.79 22.74 8.91
C VAL A 22 -13.35 22.45 10.34
N THR A 23 -13.90 21.38 10.94
CA THR A 23 -13.46 20.91 12.26
C THR A 23 -12.32 19.91 12.11
N CYS A 24 -11.08 20.37 12.34
CA CYS A 24 -9.89 19.52 12.33
C CYS A 24 -9.49 19.10 13.76
N VAL A 25 -9.44 17.79 14.03
CA VAL A 25 -9.10 17.22 15.33
C VAL A 25 -7.83 16.37 15.22
N LEU A 26 -6.79 16.74 15.96
CA LEU A 26 -5.62 15.88 16.14
C LEU A 26 -5.99 14.70 17.03
N ALA A 27 -5.76 13.50 16.52
CA ALA A 27 -6.09 12.24 17.18
C ALA A 27 -4.81 11.54 17.66
N PRO A 28 -4.45 11.65 18.94
CA PRO A 28 -3.28 10.99 19.52
C PRO A 28 -3.54 9.55 19.98
N ARG A 29 -2.52 8.70 19.86
CA ARG A 29 -2.56 7.26 20.21
C ARG A 29 -2.09 7.00 21.66
N TYR A 30 -2.74 7.62 22.65
CA TYR A 30 -2.22 7.69 24.04
C TYR A 30 -2.05 6.36 24.78
N VAL A 31 -2.97 5.40 24.62
CA VAL A 31 -3.08 4.24 25.53
C VAL A 31 -1.92 3.25 25.40
N VAL A 32 -1.22 3.31 24.28
CA VAL A 32 -0.18 2.33 23.91
C VAL A 32 1.12 3.05 23.52
N GLY A 33 1.30 4.28 24.01
CA GLY A 33 2.44 5.16 23.79
C GLY A 33 2.42 5.93 22.46
N THR A 34 3.22 7.00 22.36
CA THR A 34 3.40 7.85 21.17
C THR A 34 4.17 7.16 20.03
N LEU A 35 4.49 5.88 20.16
CA LEU A 35 5.29 5.10 19.20
C LEU A 35 4.51 4.65 17.96
N TYR A 36 3.19 4.84 17.96
CA TYR A 36 2.28 4.25 16.99
C TYR A 36 1.24 5.27 16.55
N THR A 37 0.65 5.02 15.37
CA THR A 37 -0.10 6.02 14.63
C THR A 37 -1.54 5.60 14.37
N HIS A 38 -2.35 6.57 13.94
CA HIS A 38 -3.60 6.28 13.27
C HIS A 38 -3.37 6.21 11.76
N HIS A 39 -3.13 5.00 11.26
CA HIS A 39 -2.66 4.80 9.90
C HIS A 39 -3.77 4.53 8.86
N LYS A 40 -5.05 4.57 9.26
CA LYS A 40 -6.19 4.52 8.33
C LYS A 40 -6.19 5.73 7.39
N LYS A 41 -6.54 5.51 6.12
CA LYS A 41 -6.88 6.55 5.15
C LYS A 41 -8.30 6.37 4.68
N CYS A 42 -9.15 7.39 4.88
CA CYS A 42 -10.56 7.28 4.54
C CYS A 42 -11.21 8.63 4.28
N LEU A 43 -12.05 8.69 3.26
CA LEU A 43 -12.94 9.80 2.96
C LEU A 43 -14.39 9.27 2.96
N ILE A 44 -15.30 9.96 3.64
CA ILE A 44 -16.72 9.61 3.69
C ILE A 44 -17.51 10.83 3.27
N VAL A 45 -18.38 10.67 2.28
CA VAL A 45 -19.21 11.75 1.74
C VAL A 45 -20.63 11.27 1.56
N ASP A 46 -21.58 12.18 1.69
CA ASP A 46 -22.91 11.98 1.13
C ASP A 46 -22.86 12.27 -0.38
N SER A 47 -23.36 11.33 -1.18
CA SER A 47 -23.39 11.40 -2.64
C SER A 47 -24.82 11.23 -3.15
N ARG A 48 -25.03 11.57 -4.43
CA ARG A 48 -26.34 11.44 -5.06
C ARG A 48 -26.78 9.97 -5.11
N SER A 49 -28.01 9.70 -4.69
CA SER A 49 -28.68 8.42 -4.87
C SER A 49 -29.76 8.52 -5.96
N HIS A 50 -30.56 7.48 -6.15
CA HIS A 50 -31.71 7.51 -7.04
C HIS A 50 -32.73 8.60 -6.61
N GLY A 51 -33.30 9.30 -7.59
CA GLY A 51 -34.23 10.40 -7.36
C GLY A 51 -33.58 11.63 -6.72
N ASN A 52 -34.24 12.18 -5.68
CA ASN A 52 -33.77 13.33 -4.91
C ASN A 52 -33.06 12.95 -3.60
N ASN A 53 -32.91 11.65 -3.34
CA ASN A 53 -32.25 11.17 -2.13
C ASN A 53 -30.74 11.12 -2.29
N ARG A 54 -30.06 11.00 -1.15
CA ARG A 54 -28.62 10.88 -1.02
C ARG A 54 -28.27 9.57 -0.32
N LYS A 55 -27.03 9.12 -0.50
CA LYS A 55 -26.47 7.91 0.12
C LYS A 55 -25.09 8.21 0.67
N ILE A 56 -24.57 7.35 1.53
CA ILE A 56 -23.19 7.42 1.97
C ILE A 56 -22.29 6.67 0.98
N THR A 57 -21.20 7.33 0.59
CA THR A 57 -20.11 6.74 -0.18
C THR A 57 -18.83 6.89 0.62
N ALA A 58 -18.06 5.81 0.70
CA ALA A 58 -16.79 5.79 1.42
C ALA A 58 -15.64 5.45 0.47
N PHE A 59 -14.46 5.97 0.78
CA PHE A 59 -13.21 5.63 0.13
C PHE A 59 -12.23 5.17 1.21
N LEU A 60 -11.48 4.10 0.95
CA LEU A 60 -10.38 3.65 1.81
C LEU A 60 -9.30 2.92 1.00
N GLY A 61 -8.08 2.92 1.52
CA GLY A 61 -6.92 2.30 0.86
C GLY A 61 -5.61 2.75 1.47
N GLY A 62 -4.56 2.76 0.66
CA GLY A 62 -3.21 3.21 1.03
C GLY A 62 -2.95 4.71 0.82
N LEU A 63 -3.69 5.37 -0.09
CA LEU A 63 -3.48 6.80 -0.40
C LEU A 63 -3.98 7.73 0.71
N ASP A 64 -3.05 8.51 1.27
CA ASP A 64 -3.34 9.70 2.08
C ASP A 64 -3.57 10.92 1.16
N MET A 65 -4.34 11.91 1.61
CA MET A 65 -4.45 13.21 0.94
C MET A 65 -3.32 14.13 1.39
N CYS A 66 -2.10 13.87 0.92
CA CYS A 66 -0.91 14.65 1.20
C CYS A 66 0.10 14.58 0.04
N ASP A 67 1.21 15.29 0.21
CA ASP A 67 2.29 15.47 -0.75
C ASP A 67 2.90 14.14 -1.24
N GLY A 68 3.28 14.08 -2.51
CA GLY A 68 3.97 12.97 -3.14
C GLY A 68 3.12 11.76 -3.50
N ARG A 69 1.81 11.79 -3.21
CA ARG A 69 0.90 10.65 -3.47
C ARG A 69 0.28 10.68 -4.86
N TYR A 70 0.24 11.85 -5.50
CA TYR A 70 -0.30 11.97 -6.84
C TYR A 70 0.67 11.32 -7.83
N ASP A 71 0.18 10.33 -8.58
CA ASP A 71 0.94 9.68 -9.62
C ASP A 71 0.00 9.03 -10.65
N THR A 72 0.60 8.52 -11.72
CA THR A 72 -0.05 7.79 -12.81
C THR A 72 0.75 6.51 -13.09
N PRO A 73 0.16 5.49 -13.73
CA PRO A 73 0.88 4.23 -14.06
C PRO A 73 2.18 4.41 -14.85
N GLN A 74 2.41 5.57 -15.47
CA GLN A 74 3.68 5.89 -16.14
C GLN A 74 4.85 6.11 -15.18
N HIS A 75 4.57 6.41 -13.90
CA HIS A 75 5.55 6.55 -12.82
C HIS A 75 6.80 7.36 -13.19
N ARG A 76 6.57 8.54 -13.75
CA ARG A 76 7.62 9.34 -14.37
C ARG A 76 8.67 9.79 -13.37
N LEU A 77 9.96 9.73 -13.72
CA LEU A 77 11.06 10.15 -12.83
C LEU A 77 11.43 11.63 -13.04
N PHE A 78 11.49 12.06 -14.29
CA PHE A 78 11.96 13.39 -14.69
C PHE A 78 10.92 14.17 -15.51
N GLY A 79 9.93 13.48 -16.09
CA GLY A 79 8.83 14.12 -16.81
C GLY A 79 7.89 14.90 -15.88
N ASP A 80 7.36 16.02 -16.37
CA ASP A 80 6.34 16.85 -15.72
C ASP A 80 6.74 17.47 -14.36
N LEU A 81 8.05 17.54 -14.08
CA LEU A 81 8.57 18.21 -12.88
C LEU A 81 8.28 19.71 -12.84
N ASP A 82 7.99 20.33 -13.98
CA ASP A 82 7.61 21.73 -14.13
C ASP A 82 6.09 21.94 -14.26
N THR A 83 5.30 20.85 -14.30
CA THR A 83 3.85 20.87 -14.42
C THR A 83 3.17 20.25 -13.20
N VAL A 84 2.68 19.00 -13.30
CA VAL A 84 1.88 18.37 -12.24
C VAL A 84 2.68 18.07 -10.97
N PHE A 85 4.01 17.99 -11.05
CA PHE A 85 4.87 17.71 -9.89
C PHE A 85 5.64 18.94 -9.36
N LYS A 86 5.45 20.13 -9.95
CA LYS A 86 6.25 21.33 -9.63
C LYS A 86 6.24 21.69 -8.14
N ASP A 87 5.08 21.59 -7.52
CA ASP A 87 4.88 21.90 -6.10
C ASP A 87 4.57 20.63 -5.29
N ASP A 88 4.83 19.45 -5.87
CA ASP A 88 4.58 18.13 -5.27
C ASP A 88 5.76 17.16 -5.48
N PHE A 89 6.99 17.70 -5.55
CA PHE A 89 8.18 16.88 -5.65
C PHE A 89 8.44 16.13 -4.33
N HIS A 90 8.41 14.80 -4.38
CA HIS A 90 8.63 13.94 -3.22
C HIS A 90 9.80 12.98 -3.47
N ASN A 91 10.84 13.07 -2.64
CA ASN A 91 11.86 12.03 -2.53
C ASN A 91 12.52 12.09 -1.12
N PRO A 92 12.08 11.24 -0.17
CA PRO A 92 12.64 11.20 1.17
C PRO A 92 13.91 10.33 1.28
N THR A 93 14.34 9.68 0.19
CA THR A 93 15.51 8.79 0.19
C THR A 93 16.82 9.55 0.28
N PHE A 94 16.87 10.74 -0.34
CA PHE A 94 18.05 11.59 -0.34
C PHE A 94 17.82 12.84 0.53
N PRO A 95 18.88 13.40 1.13
CA PRO A 95 18.77 14.65 1.88
C PRO A 95 18.24 15.81 1.00
N PRO A 96 17.47 16.75 1.56
CA PRO A 96 16.99 17.92 0.84
C PRO A 96 18.12 18.71 0.17
N GLY A 97 17.84 19.31 -0.99
CA GLY A 97 18.79 20.13 -1.75
C GLY A 97 19.76 19.37 -2.65
N LYS A 98 19.65 18.03 -2.72
CA LYS A 98 20.31 17.22 -3.75
C LYS A 98 19.43 17.12 -4.99
N MET A 99 20.04 17.20 -6.17
CA MET A 99 19.36 16.87 -7.42
C MET A 99 19.16 15.35 -7.45
N ALA A 100 17.91 14.92 -7.37
CA ALA A 100 17.48 13.53 -7.33
C ALA A 100 16.25 13.35 -8.24
N PRO A 101 16.01 12.15 -8.81
CA PRO A 101 14.73 11.86 -9.44
C PRO A 101 13.63 12.01 -8.39
N ARG A 102 12.40 12.36 -8.78
CA ARG A 102 11.29 12.19 -7.84
C ARG A 102 11.14 10.70 -7.53
N GLN A 103 10.54 10.36 -6.40
CA GLN A 103 10.15 8.99 -6.10
C GLN A 103 8.71 8.75 -6.57
N PRO A 104 8.47 7.94 -7.61
CA PRO A 104 7.12 7.56 -8.00
C PRO A 104 6.38 6.80 -6.91
N TRP A 105 5.05 6.90 -6.92
CA TRP A 105 4.16 6.38 -5.89
C TRP A 105 3.14 5.41 -6.50
N HIS A 106 3.33 4.12 -6.25
CA HIS A 106 2.38 3.07 -6.62
C HIS A 106 1.52 2.67 -5.41
N ASP A 107 0.20 2.72 -5.55
CA ASP A 107 -0.72 2.49 -4.44
C ASP A 107 -2.11 2.01 -4.89
N LEU A 108 -2.90 1.51 -3.93
CA LEU A 108 -4.23 0.97 -4.15
C LEU A 108 -5.26 1.68 -3.28
N HIS A 109 -6.41 2.00 -3.86
CA HIS A 109 -7.53 2.62 -3.15
C HIS A 109 -8.85 2.14 -3.73
N CYS A 110 -9.91 2.12 -2.92
CA CYS A 110 -11.22 1.68 -3.37
C CYS A 110 -12.32 2.68 -2.99
N LYS A 111 -13.40 2.68 -3.77
CA LYS A 111 -14.68 3.32 -3.46
C LYS A 111 -15.67 2.24 -3.04
N ILE A 112 -16.39 2.48 -1.96
CA ILE A 112 -17.39 1.60 -1.38
C ILE A 112 -18.74 2.32 -1.39
N GLU A 113 -19.74 1.65 -1.93
CA GLU A 113 -21.14 2.05 -1.94
C GLU A 113 -22.01 0.93 -1.38
N GLY A 114 -23.23 1.25 -0.95
CA GLY A 114 -24.16 0.30 -0.36
C GLY A 114 -24.03 0.19 1.16
N PRO A 115 -24.61 -0.85 1.78
CA PRO A 115 -24.62 -1.06 3.23
C PRO A 115 -23.26 -0.89 3.90
N THR A 116 -22.21 -1.40 3.26
CA THR A 116 -20.85 -1.42 3.80
C THR A 116 -20.23 -0.03 3.96
N ALA A 117 -20.69 0.98 3.20
CA ALA A 117 -20.23 2.36 3.39
C ALA A 117 -20.61 2.91 4.79
N TYR A 118 -21.72 2.44 5.37
CA TYR A 118 -22.15 2.82 6.71
C TYR A 118 -21.30 2.16 7.81
N ASP A 119 -20.65 1.04 7.54
CA ASP A 119 -19.69 0.45 8.49
C ASP A 119 -18.40 1.27 8.58
N VAL A 120 -17.96 1.84 7.45
CA VAL A 120 -16.83 2.78 7.41
C VAL A 120 -17.19 4.06 8.16
N LEU A 121 -18.41 4.59 7.96
CA LEU A 121 -18.94 5.72 8.74
C LEU A 121 -19.00 5.41 10.23
N MET A 122 -19.55 4.25 10.62
CA MET A 122 -19.62 3.82 12.01
C MET A 122 -18.22 3.80 12.65
N ASN A 123 -17.21 3.31 11.93
CA ASN A 123 -15.83 3.35 12.39
C ASN A 123 -15.34 4.80 12.62
N PHE A 124 -15.65 5.74 11.73
CA PHE A 124 -15.34 7.15 11.92
C PHE A 124 -16.04 7.70 13.17
N GLU A 125 -17.35 7.50 13.32
CA GLU A 125 -18.13 8.01 14.45
C GLU A 125 -17.62 7.49 15.81
N GLN A 126 -17.35 6.19 15.90
CA GLN A 126 -16.84 5.55 17.12
C GLN A 126 -15.52 6.18 17.55
N ARG A 127 -14.66 6.53 16.58
CA ARG A 127 -13.37 7.18 16.81
C ARG A 127 -13.52 8.67 17.11
N TRP A 128 -14.40 9.36 16.41
CA TRP A 128 -14.71 10.77 16.67
C TRP A 128 -15.10 10.96 18.12
N LYS A 129 -16.12 10.20 18.58
CA LYS A 129 -16.61 10.20 19.97
C LYS A 129 -15.51 9.89 21.00
N LYS A 130 -14.44 9.20 20.61
CA LYS A 130 -13.28 8.93 21.48
C LYS A 130 -12.32 10.11 21.49
N ALA A 131 -11.99 10.68 20.33
CA ALA A 131 -11.07 11.79 20.17
C ALA A 131 -11.62 13.10 20.77
N THR A 132 -12.92 13.34 20.67
CA THR A 132 -13.58 14.56 21.17
C THR A 132 -14.06 14.48 22.62
N LYS A 133 -13.84 13.35 23.32
CA LYS A 133 -14.41 13.07 24.65
C LYS A 133 -14.21 14.21 25.66
N TRP A 134 -13.02 14.81 25.69
CA TRP A 134 -12.69 15.90 26.63
C TRP A 134 -13.28 17.24 26.22
N ALA A 135 -13.34 17.53 24.92
CA ALA A 135 -13.99 18.72 24.39
C ALA A 135 -15.51 18.69 24.66
N GLU A 136 -16.15 17.53 24.50
CA GLU A 136 -17.56 17.33 24.84
C GLU A 136 -17.83 17.47 26.35
N PHE A 137 -16.92 17.00 27.21
CA PHE A 137 -17.06 17.16 28.66
C PHE A 137 -16.99 18.63 29.09
N GLY A 138 -16.11 19.43 28.47
CA GLY A 138 -16.06 20.88 28.67
C GLY A 138 -17.31 21.60 28.14
N SER A 139 -17.90 21.12 27.03
CA SER A 139 -19.12 21.71 26.46
C SER A 139 -20.37 21.48 27.33
N ARG A 140 -20.41 20.44 28.17
CA ARG A 140 -21.54 20.17 29.10
C ARG A 140 -21.72 21.23 30.20
N PHE A 141 -20.74 22.12 30.37
CA PHE A 141 -20.85 23.28 31.25
C PHE A 141 -21.37 24.54 30.53
N LYS A 142 -21.63 24.49 29.22
CA LYS A 142 -22.30 25.56 28.48
C LYS A 142 -23.82 25.45 28.68
N LYS A 143 -24.45 26.55 29.11
CA LYS A 143 -25.90 26.64 29.39
C LYS A 143 -26.78 26.55 28.13
N ILE A 144 -26.23 26.72 26.93
CA ILE A 144 -26.95 26.68 25.64
C ILE A 144 -26.07 25.95 24.61
N SER A 145 -26.54 24.83 24.06
CA SER A 145 -25.93 24.17 22.90
C SER A 145 -26.63 24.64 21.61
N ARG A 146 -25.88 25.25 20.69
CA ARG A 146 -26.36 25.58 19.34
C ARG A 146 -26.27 24.32 18.45
N TRP A 147 -27.08 24.24 17.41
CA TRP A 147 -27.07 23.07 16.49
C TRP A 147 -25.72 22.86 15.79
N HIS A 148 -24.95 23.94 15.58
CA HIS A 148 -23.56 23.92 15.08
C HIS A 148 -22.53 23.42 16.11
N ASP A 149 -22.91 23.23 17.38
CA ASP A 149 -22.00 22.74 18.43
C ASP A 149 -21.84 21.21 18.40
N ASP A 150 -22.70 20.48 17.68
CA ASP A 150 -22.57 19.04 17.44
C ASP A 150 -21.89 18.79 16.09
N ALA A 151 -20.56 18.68 16.12
CA ALA A 151 -19.75 18.47 14.92
C ALA A 151 -19.99 17.10 14.25
N LEU A 152 -20.64 16.14 14.93
CA LEU A 152 -20.99 14.84 14.36
C LEU A 152 -22.48 14.74 14.09
N ILE A 153 -22.86 15.00 12.85
CA ILE A 153 -24.25 14.96 12.42
C ILE A 153 -24.80 13.52 12.48
N LYS A 154 -25.97 13.36 13.09
CA LYS A 154 -26.68 12.06 13.15
C LYS A 154 -27.43 11.82 11.85
N ILE A 155 -26.82 11.04 10.96
CA ILE A 155 -27.34 10.81 9.59
C ILE A 155 -28.73 10.19 9.59
N GLU A 156 -29.03 9.32 10.56
CA GLU A 156 -30.37 8.74 10.79
C GLU A 156 -31.50 9.77 10.96
N ARG A 157 -31.17 11.04 11.24
CA ARG A 157 -32.14 12.14 11.39
C ARG A 157 -32.35 12.94 10.10
N ILE A 158 -31.60 12.65 9.04
CA ILE A 158 -31.68 13.34 7.76
C ILE A 158 -32.55 12.49 6.83
N SER A 159 -33.81 12.88 6.66
CA SER A 159 -34.81 12.09 5.93
C SER A 159 -34.48 11.87 4.45
N TRP A 160 -33.67 12.74 3.84
CA TRP A 160 -33.24 12.61 2.44
C TRP A 160 -31.92 11.84 2.26
N ILE A 161 -31.31 11.32 3.33
CA ILE A 161 -30.20 10.37 3.25
C ILE A 161 -30.72 9.00 3.67
N ASN A 162 -30.84 8.08 2.70
CA ASN A 162 -31.18 6.70 3.01
C ASN A 162 -30.12 6.15 3.97
N SER A 163 -30.49 5.58 5.10
CA SER A 163 -29.52 5.08 6.08
C SER A 163 -30.12 3.99 6.97
N PRO A 164 -29.30 3.09 7.52
CA PRO A 164 -29.75 2.15 8.53
C PRO A 164 -30.38 2.88 9.72
N SER A 165 -31.50 2.36 10.21
CA SER A 165 -32.24 2.92 11.35
C SER A 165 -32.93 1.81 12.15
N GLN A 166 -33.70 2.16 13.18
CA GLN A 166 -34.46 1.18 13.94
C GLN A 166 -35.45 0.38 13.06
N ASN A 167 -35.96 0.99 11.99
CA ASN A 167 -36.92 0.37 11.07
C ASN A 167 -36.29 -0.11 9.76
N VAL A 168 -35.03 0.26 9.49
CA VAL A 168 -34.30 -0.09 8.27
C VAL A 168 -33.06 -0.87 8.69
N PRO A 169 -33.07 -2.21 8.60
CA PRO A 169 -31.90 -3.04 8.87
C PRO A 169 -30.68 -2.61 8.05
N ARG A 170 -29.48 -2.99 8.51
CA ARG A 170 -28.24 -2.63 7.79
C ARG A 170 -28.19 -3.19 6.38
N ASP A 171 -28.73 -4.37 6.17
CA ASP A 171 -28.75 -5.06 4.88
C ASP A 171 -30.11 -4.95 4.18
N ASP A 172 -30.84 -3.87 4.46
CA ASP A 172 -32.12 -3.62 3.81
C ASP A 172 -31.92 -3.36 2.30
N PRO A 173 -32.72 -3.98 1.40
CA PRO A 173 -32.60 -3.78 -0.04
C PRO A 173 -32.68 -2.33 -0.52
N SER A 174 -33.30 -1.43 0.24
CA SER A 174 -33.33 0.01 -0.05
C SER A 174 -31.96 0.69 0.05
N LEU A 175 -30.98 0.03 0.67
CA LEU A 175 -29.60 0.50 0.81
C LEU A 175 -28.66 -0.13 -0.23
N TRP A 176 -29.11 -1.14 -0.97
CA TRP A 176 -28.29 -1.83 -1.97
C TRP A 176 -27.99 -0.93 -3.18
N VAL A 177 -26.82 -1.13 -3.78
CA VAL A 177 -26.44 -0.44 -5.02
C VAL A 177 -27.09 -1.12 -6.21
N THR A 178 -27.06 -2.45 -6.22
CA THR A 178 -27.63 -3.33 -7.23
C THR A 178 -28.37 -4.46 -6.53
N ALA A 179 -29.36 -5.07 -7.20
CA ALA A 179 -30.02 -6.25 -6.70
C ALA A 179 -29.07 -7.46 -6.64
N GLU A 180 -29.38 -8.41 -5.77
CA GLU A 180 -28.55 -9.60 -5.50
C GLU A 180 -28.31 -10.48 -6.74
N ASP A 181 -29.30 -10.56 -7.63
CA ASP A 181 -29.26 -11.31 -8.89
C ASP A 181 -28.48 -10.59 -10.00
N TYR A 182 -28.11 -9.32 -9.80
CA TYR A 182 -27.38 -8.56 -10.79
C TYR A 182 -25.91 -9.03 -10.87
N PRO A 183 -25.37 -9.36 -12.06
CA PRO A 183 -24.03 -9.93 -12.20
C PRO A 183 -22.91 -9.06 -11.61
N GLU A 184 -23.06 -7.74 -11.67
CA GLU A 184 -22.08 -6.77 -11.18
C GLU A 184 -22.20 -6.49 -9.67
N ASN A 185 -23.04 -7.23 -8.94
CA ASN A 185 -23.18 -7.11 -7.49
C ASN A 185 -21.87 -7.46 -6.75
N TRP A 186 -21.70 -6.93 -5.55
CA TRP A 186 -20.54 -7.17 -4.70
C TRP A 186 -20.96 -7.47 -3.26
N HIS A 187 -20.32 -8.48 -2.68
CA HIS A 187 -20.34 -8.72 -1.24
C HIS A 187 -19.09 -8.13 -0.63
N VAL A 188 -19.24 -7.17 0.28
CA VAL A 188 -18.13 -6.40 0.86
C VAL A 188 -18.19 -6.40 2.37
N GLN A 189 -17.07 -6.70 3.02
CA GLN A 189 -16.93 -6.65 4.48
C GLN A 189 -15.79 -5.70 4.88
N VAL A 190 -16.03 -4.87 5.90
CA VAL A 190 -15.00 -4.00 6.49
C VAL A 190 -14.28 -4.71 7.63
N PHE A 191 -12.96 -4.62 7.63
CA PHE A 191 -12.07 -5.16 8.64
C PHE A 191 -11.23 -4.05 9.26
N ARG A 192 -10.81 -4.23 10.52
CA ARG A 192 -10.00 -3.24 11.25
C ARG A 192 -8.88 -3.88 12.07
N SER A 193 -7.87 -3.06 12.33
CA SER A 193 -6.94 -3.23 13.43
C SER A 193 -7.17 -2.04 14.36
N ILE A 194 -7.80 -2.24 15.51
CA ILE A 194 -8.10 -1.15 16.45
C ILE A 194 -8.37 -1.66 17.86
N ASP A 195 -8.10 -0.83 18.87
CA ASP A 195 -8.38 -1.16 20.27
C ASP A 195 -9.36 -0.17 20.94
N SER A 196 -9.85 -0.55 22.13
CA SER A 196 -10.72 0.28 22.98
C SER A 196 -10.10 1.60 23.44
N GLY A 197 -8.78 1.76 23.28
CA GLY A 197 -8.08 3.02 23.49
C GLY A 197 -8.35 4.05 22.39
N SER A 198 -8.73 3.60 21.20
CA SER A 198 -8.88 4.44 20.00
C SER A 198 -10.33 4.66 19.55
N LEU A 199 -11.30 3.97 20.17
CA LEU A 199 -12.72 4.13 19.85
C LEU A 199 -13.63 4.07 21.08
N LYS A 200 -14.89 4.47 20.89
CA LYS A 200 -16.00 4.28 21.84
C LYS A 200 -17.01 3.31 21.24
N GLY A 201 -17.51 2.35 22.03
CA GLY A 201 -18.56 1.42 21.62
C GLY A 201 -18.22 -0.07 21.75
N PHE A 202 -16.96 -0.42 22.04
CA PHE A 202 -16.62 -1.81 22.34
C PHE A 202 -17.31 -2.33 23.61
N PRO A 203 -17.66 -3.64 23.65
CA PRO A 203 -18.25 -4.27 24.82
C PRO A 203 -17.30 -4.21 26.01
N LYS A 204 -17.87 -4.06 27.22
CA LYS A 204 -17.08 -3.98 28.47
C LYS A 204 -16.72 -5.35 29.04
N SER A 205 -17.56 -6.36 28.83
CA SER A 205 -17.32 -7.71 29.34
C SER A 205 -16.51 -8.54 28.36
N VAL A 206 -15.58 -9.36 28.88
CA VAL A 206 -14.78 -10.31 28.07
C VAL A 206 -15.67 -11.28 27.28
N HIS A 207 -16.78 -11.74 27.86
CA HIS A 207 -17.71 -12.66 27.17
C HIS A 207 -18.35 -12.01 25.93
N ALA A 208 -18.91 -10.80 26.07
CA ALA A 208 -19.48 -10.08 24.93
C ALA A 208 -18.42 -9.70 23.88
N ALA A 209 -17.19 -9.39 24.29
CA ALA A 209 -16.07 -9.15 23.37
C ALA A 209 -15.75 -10.40 22.54
N LYS A 210 -15.60 -11.56 23.19
CA LYS A 210 -15.36 -12.84 22.51
C LYS A 210 -16.50 -13.22 21.55
N LYS A 211 -17.77 -12.96 21.92
CA LYS A 211 -18.93 -13.19 21.04
C LYS A 211 -18.88 -12.35 19.75
N GLN A 212 -18.15 -11.23 19.76
CA GLN A 212 -17.91 -10.37 18.59
C GLN A 212 -16.53 -10.62 17.94
N ASN A 213 -15.88 -11.74 18.24
CA ASN A 213 -14.52 -12.08 17.77
C ASN A 213 -13.45 -11.06 18.16
N LEU A 214 -13.65 -10.31 19.23
CA LEU A 214 -12.67 -9.38 19.78
C LEU A 214 -11.76 -10.07 20.80
N VAL A 215 -10.49 -9.68 20.82
CA VAL A 215 -9.47 -10.20 21.73
C VAL A 215 -9.32 -9.26 22.92
N CYS A 216 -9.34 -9.79 24.15
CA CYS A 216 -9.01 -9.02 25.34
C CYS A 216 -7.56 -9.27 25.75
N ALA A 217 -6.73 -8.23 25.77
CA ALA A 217 -5.34 -8.32 26.23
C ALA A 217 -4.87 -6.99 26.83
N LYS A 218 -4.06 -7.04 27.89
CA LYS A 218 -3.47 -5.85 28.55
C LYS A 218 -4.51 -4.74 28.84
N ASN A 219 -5.66 -5.10 29.39
CA ASN A 219 -6.79 -4.21 29.68
C ASN A 219 -7.41 -3.50 28.47
N LEU A 220 -7.13 -3.97 27.26
CA LEU A 220 -7.74 -3.50 26.02
C LEU A 220 -8.63 -4.58 25.41
N VAL A 221 -9.73 -4.13 24.81
CA VAL A 221 -10.49 -4.91 23.83
C VAL A 221 -9.93 -4.55 22.45
N ILE A 222 -9.53 -5.56 21.69
CA ILE A 222 -8.76 -5.42 20.46
C ILE A 222 -9.50 -6.12 19.32
N ASP A 223 -9.70 -5.41 18.23
CA ASP A 223 -10.13 -5.92 16.94
C ASP A 223 -8.89 -6.18 16.09
N LYS A 224 -8.73 -7.43 15.61
CA LYS A 224 -7.67 -7.88 14.70
C LYS A 224 -8.27 -8.50 13.44
N SER A 225 -9.48 -8.07 13.07
CA SER A 225 -10.22 -8.66 11.97
C SER A 225 -9.49 -8.56 10.63
N ILE A 226 -8.59 -7.57 10.43
CA ILE A 226 -7.72 -7.53 9.23
C ILE A 226 -6.82 -8.76 9.15
N GLN A 227 -6.07 -9.05 10.23
CA GLN A 227 -5.20 -10.21 10.25
C GLN A 227 -6.00 -11.50 10.01
N MET A 228 -7.17 -11.62 10.64
CA MET A 228 -8.04 -12.78 10.43
C MET A 228 -8.52 -12.87 8.98
N ALA A 229 -8.94 -11.76 8.35
CA ALA A 229 -9.38 -11.75 6.96
C ALA A 229 -8.27 -12.22 6.01
N TYR A 230 -7.03 -11.75 6.19
CA TYR A 230 -5.88 -12.23 5.43
C TYR A 230 -5.66 -13.74 5.64
N ILE A 231 -5.67 -14.22 6.88
CA ILE A 231 -5.51 -15.66 7.19
C ILE A 231 -6.59 -16.49 6.50
N HIS A 232 -7.86 -16.08 6.60
CA HIS A 232 -8.98 -16.79 5.98
C HIS A 232 -8.88 -16.81 4.45
N ALA A 233 -8.52 -15.69 3.83
CA ALA A 233 -8.32 -15.62 2.38
C ALA A 233 -7.17 -16.53 1.93
N ILE A 234 -6.02 -16.49 2.61
CA ILE A 234 -4.87 -17.36 2.32
C ILE A 234 -5.24 -18.84 2.47
N ARG A 235 -5.92 -19.20 3.55
CA ARG A 235 -6.35 -20.60 3.79
C ARG A 235 -7.35 -21.10 2.77
N SER A 236 -8.19 -20.21 2.23
CA SER A 236 -9.20 -20.56 1.23
C SER A 236 -8.62 -20.68 -0.18
N ALA A 237 -7.49 -20.01 -0.45
CA ALA A 237 -6.85 -19.97 -1.77
C ALA A 237 -6.56 -21.36 -2.36
N GLN A 238 -6.89 -21.52 -3.65
CA GLN A 238 -6.77 -22.75 -4.41
C GLN A 238 -5.82 -22.66 -5.60
N HIS A 239 -5.71 -21.50 -6.24
CA HIS A 239 -5.00 -21.30 -7.51
C HIS A 239 -3.80 -20.36 -7.33
N SER A 240 -4.02 -19.11 -6.93
CA SER A 240 -2.94 -18.13 -6.80
C SER A 240 -3.23 -17.04 -5.77
N ILE A 241 -2.16 -16.42 -5.28
CA ILE A 241 -2.23 -15.23 -4.43
C ILE A 241 -1.29 -14.18 -5.02
N TYR A 242 -1.81 -12.98 -5.23
CA TYR A 242 -1.05 -11.81 -5.65
C TYR A 242 -1.11 -10.74 -4.58
N ILE A 243 0.05 -10.33 -4.04
CA ILE A 243 0.15 -9.36 -2.94
C ILE A 243 1.03 -8.19 -3.37
N GLU A 244 0.50 -6.99 -3.18
CA GLU A 244 1.28 -5.74 -3.20
C GLU A 244 1.26 -5.12 -1.81
N ASN A 245 2.42 -5.02 -1.18
CA ASN A 245 2.51 -4.48 0.17
C ASN A 245 3.83 -3.73 0.41
N GLN A 246 3.74 -2.55 1.01
CA GLN A 246 4.89 -1.72 1.42
C GLN A 246 5.85 -2.46 2.36
N TYR A 247 5.31 -3.26 3.29
CA TYR A 247 6.11 -4.09 4.17
C TYR A 247 5.66 -5.54 4.09
N PHE A 248 6.62 -6.45 4.21
CA PHE A 248 6.30 -7.85 4.39
C PHE A 248 7.26 -8.44 5.43
N ILE A 249 6.78 -8.51 6.68
CA ILE A 249 7.48 -9.02 7.85
C ILE A 249 6.52 -9.63 8.87
N GLY A 250 6.89 -10.78 9.41
CA GLY A 250 6.05 -11.49 10.36
C GLY A 250 6.51 -12.91 10.62
N SER A 251 5.74 -13.59 11.44
CA SER A 251 5.97 -14.96 11.89
C SER A 251 7.36 -15.16 12.48
N SER A 252 7.85 -14.20 13.27
CA SER A 252 9.23 -14.24 13.81
C SER A 252 9.52 -15.48 14.65
N PHE A 253 8.48 -16.09 15.26
CA PHE A 253 8.57 -17.36 15.97
C PHE A 253 9.04 -18.54 15.13
N ALA A 254 8.93 -18.46 13.80
CA ALA A 254 9.36 -19.50 12.87
C ALA A 254 10.67 -19.18 12.14
N TRP A 255 11.35 -18.07 12.47
CA TRP A 255 12.62 -17.73 11.84
C TRP A 255 13.75 -18.70 12.28
N PRO A 256 14.71 -19.04 11.40
CA PRO A 256 15.74 -20.06 11.68
C PRO A 256 16.56 -19.81 12.95
N ASN A 257 16.83 -18.54 13.25
CA ASN A 257 17.41 -18.11 14.53
C ASN A 257 16.33 -17.29 15.24
N TYR A 258 15.47 -17.96 16.02
CA TYR A 258 14.41 -17.27 16.76
C TYR A 258 15.04 -16.18 17.64
N LYS A 259 14.74 -14.93 17.28
CA LYS A 259 14.91 -13.79 18.17
C LYS A 259 13.50 -13.40 18.58
N SER A 260 13.30 -13.06 19.85
CA SER A 260 12.05 -12.49 20.36
C SER A 260 11.80 -11.10 19.76
N ALA A 261 11.62 -11.04 18.43
CA ALA A 261 11.44 -9.82 17.65
C ALA A 261 10.00 -9.29 17.74
N GLY A 262 9.08 -10.11 18.27
CA GLY A 262 7.69 -9.71 18.51
C GLY A 262 6.91 -9.42 17.23
N ALA A 263 7.33 -9.96 16.09
CA ALA A 263 6.63 -9.89 14.80
C ALA A 263 5.73 -11.13 14.63
N ASP A 264 4.76 -11.29 15.53
CA ASP A 264 4.03 -12.55 15.71
C ASP A 264 2.83 -12.74 14.75
N ASN A 265 2.61 -11.84 13.80
CA ASN A 265 1.54 -11.98 12.83
C ASN A 265 1.74 -13.24 11.96
N LEU A 266 0.64 -13.88 11.59
CA LEU A 266 0.66 -15.20 10.96
C LEU A 266 0.75 -15.16 9.43
N ILE A 267 0.78 -13.97 8.81
CA ILE A 267 0.61 -13.86 7.36
C ILE A 267 1.72 -14.59 6.58
N PRO A 268 3.03 -14.38 6.87
CA PRO A 268 4.08 -15.10 6.17
C PRO A 268 4.06 -16.62 6.36
N ILE A 269 3.78 -17.11 7.58
CA ILE A 269 3.74 -18.55 7.85
C ILE A 269 2.54 -19.22 7.18
N GLU A 270 1.37 -18.59 7.15
CA GLU A 270 0.18 -19.14 6.49
C GLU A 270 0.39 -19.27 4.98
N LEU A 271 1.07 -18.29 4.36
CA LEU A 271 1.45 -18.38 2.94
C LEU A 271 2.42 -19.55 2.69
N ALA A 272 3.47 -19.69 3.50
CA ALA A 272 4.43 -20.77 3.36
C ALA A 272 3.79 -22.16 3.56
N LEU A 273 2.89 -22.28 4.55
CA LEU A 273 2.17 -23.52 4.83
C LEU A 273 1.12 -23.85 3.75
N LYS A 274 0.46 -22.83 3.17
CA LYS A 274 -0.43 -23.02 2.01
C LYS A 274 0.35 -23.54 0.79
N ILE A 275 1.51 -22.98 0.49
CA ILE A 275 2.35 -23.47 -0.61
C ILE A 275 2.81 -24.91 -0.33
N SER A 276 3.30 -25.19 0.88
CA SER A 276 3.70 -26.55 1.30
C SER A 276 2.55 -27.56 1.18
N SER A 277 1.31 -27.20 1.55
CA SER A 277 0.18 -28.10 1.41
C SER A 277 -0.19 -28.38 -0.05
N LYS A 278 -0.07 -27.38 -0.94
CA LYS A 278 -0.29 -27.54 -2.38
C LYS A 278 0.78 -28.39 -3.04
N ILE A 279 2.05 -28.20 -2.67
CA ILE A 279 3.17 -29.07 -3.10
C ILE A 279 2.91 -30.53 -2.69
N ARG A 280 2.49 -30.77 -1.44
CA ARG A 280 2.17 -32.12 -0.96
C ARG A 280 1.02 -32.77 -1.71
N ALA A 281 0.04 -31.98 -2.12
CA ALA A 281 -1.07 -32.42 -2.96
C ALA A 281 -0.70 -32.55 -4.44
N ASN A 282 0.53 -32.20 -4.84
CA ASN A 282 0.97 -32.08 -6.24
C ASN A 282 0.05 -31.15 -7.07
N GLU A 283 -0.44 -30.09 -6.43
CA GLU A 283 -1.29 -29.07 -7.04
C GLU A 283 -0.47 -27.82 -7.36
N ARG A 284 -0.75 -27.20 -8.51
CA ARG A 284 -0.09 -25.93 -8.88
C ARG A 284 -0.68 -24.80 -8.05
N PHE A 285 0.21 -24.00 -7.47
CA PHE A 285 -0.13 -22.85 -6.67
C PHE A 285 1.05 -21.88 -6.63
N THR A 286 0.79 -20.60 -6.86
CA THR A 286 1.84 -19.58 -6.86
C THR A 286 1.46 -18.36 -6.04
N VAL A 287 2.44 -17.81 -5.33
CA VAL A 287 2.32 -16.56 -4.56
C VAL A 287 3.33 -15.53 -5.07
N TYR A 288 2.86 -14.32 -5.34
CA TYR A 288 3.65 -13.15 -5.76
C TYR A 288 3.69 -12.12 -4.61
N VAL A 289 4.88 -11.70 -4.14
CA VAL A 289 5.08 -10.97 -2.85
C VAL A 289 6.23 -9.93 -2.89
N GLY A 290 6.39 -9.12 -1.83
CA GLY A 290 7.46 -8.12 -1.64
C GLY A 290 8.62 -8.34 -0.61
N GLN A 291 8.56 -9.17 0.47
CA GLN A 291 9.71 -9.48 1.42
C GLN A 291 9.50 -10.61 2.51
N THR A 292 10.34 -10.82 3.57
CA THR A 292 10.41 -11.99 4.55
C THR A 292 10.60 -13.38 3.97
N MET A 293 11.74 -13.53 3.32
CA MET A 293 11.96 -14.60 2.35
C MET A 293 12.53 -15.89 2.97
N GLN A 294 13.48 -15.78 3.90
CA GLN A 294 14.31 -16.93 4.32
C GLN A 294 13.51 -18.05 4.99
N MET A 295 12.58 -17.70 5.89
CA MET A 295 11.72 -18.69 6.54
C MET A 295 10.81 -19.39 5.52
N MET A 296 10.16 -18.61 4.64
CA MET A 296 9.20 -19.14 3.68
C MET A 296 9.88 -20.07 2.67
N TYR A 297 11.00 -19.64 2.08
CA TYR A 297 11.74 -20.46 1.13
C TYR A 297 12.34 -21.72 1.77
N ALA A 298 12.77 -21.69 3.02
CA ALA A 298 13.24 -22.90 3.72
C ALA A 298 12.12 -23.93 3.90
N ILE A 299 10.90 -23.50 4.24
CA ILE A 299 9.72 -24.39 4.36
C ILE A 299 9.38 -25.00 3.00
N ILE A 300 9.35 -24.18 1.95
CA ILE A 300 9.02 -24.61 0.58
C ILE A 300 10.07 -25.59 0.05
N ALA A 301 11.36 -25.24 0.13
CA ALA A 301 12.45 -26.09 -0.32
C ALA A 301 12.46 -27.45 0.38
N ARG A 302 12.18 -27.47 1.70
CA ARG A 302 12.05 -28.72 2.45
C ARG A 302 10.91 -29.60 1.93
N GLU A 303 9.75 -29.01 1.62
CA GLU A 303 8.61 -29.77 1.10
C GLU A 303 8.90 -30.32 -0.31
N ILE A 304 9.49 -29.51 -1.20
CA ILE A 304 9.94 -29.94 -2.54
C ILE A 304 10.88 -31.15 -2.43
N ASN A 305 11.90 -31.05 -1.58
CA ASN A 305 12.87 -32.13 -1.38
C ASN A 305 12.23 -33.40 -0.78
N THR A 306 11.26 -33.23 0.11
CA THR A 306 10.56 -34.36 0.77
C THR A 306 9.62 -35.09 -0.19
N THR A 307 8.93 -34.34 -1.04
CA THR A 307 7.99 -34.87 -2.04
C THR A 307 8.68 -35.35 -3.31
N GLN A 308 9.99 -35.07 -3.47
CA GLN A 308 10.81 -35.46 -4.62
C GLN A 308 10.27 -34.95 -5.96
N ILE A 309 9.61 -33.79 -5.95
CA ILE A 309 9.17 -33.14 -7.19
C ILE A 309 10.31 -32.35 -7.83
N ASP A 310 10.39 -32.37 -9.16
CA ASP A 310 11.33 -31.53 -9.92
C ASP A 310 10.76 -30.10 -10.03
N ALA A 311 11.06 -29.27 -9.03
CA ALA A 311 10.64 -27.88 -8.95
C ALA A 311 11.67 -27.04 -8.21
N HIS A 312 11.77 -25.75 -8.57
CA HIS A 312 12.54 -24.78 -7.79
C HIS A 312 11.61 -24.01 -6.84
N PRO A 313 12.05 -23.55 -5.65
CA PRO A 313 11.20 -22.76 -4.76
C PRO A 313 10.58 -21.50 -5.41
N THR A 314 11.24 -20.93 -6.42
CA THR A 314 10.73 -19.78 -7.20
C THR A 314 9.69 -20.15 -8.26
N ASP A 315 9.40 -21.43 -8.47
CA ASP A 315 8.24 -21.85 -9.25
C ASP A 315 6.93 -21.66 -8.45
N CYS A 316 7.03 -21.51 -7.12
CA CYS A 316 5.87 -21.40 -6.21
C CYS A 316 5.78 -20.05 -5.47
N LEU A 317 6.89 -19.42 -5.12
CA LEU A 317 6.92 -18.15 -4.41
C LEU A 317 7.90 -17.19 -5.10
N ASN A 318 7.43 -16.00 -5.46
CA ASN A 318 8.27 -15.00 -6.11
C ASN A 318 8.20 -13.64 -5.45
N PHE A 319 9.35 -12.96 -5.42
CA PHE A 319 9.48 -11.62 -4.88
C PHE A 319 9.94 -10.60 -5.90
N TYR A 320 9.24 -9.47 -5.97
CA TYR A 320 9.50 -8.39 -6.92
C TYR A 320 9.54 -7.04 -6.22
N CYS A 321 10.12 -6.06 -6.90
CA CYS A 321 9.95 -4.65 -6.62
C CYS A 321 9.61 -3.93 -7.93
N LEU A 322 9.31 -2.63 -7.86
CA LEU A 322 9.06 -1.80 -9.03
C LEU A 322 10.19 -0.78 -9.21
N GLY A 323 10.51 -0.48 -10.46
CA GLY A 323 11.45 0.57 -10.81
C GLY A 323 11.16 1.17 -12.16
N ASN A 324 11.67 2.37 -12.37
CA ASN A 324 11.63 3.04 -13.65
C ASN A 324 13.04 3.45 -14.06
N HIS A 325 13.24 3.56 -15.37
CA HIS A 325 14.48 4.01 -15.98
C HIS A 325 14.09 4.89 -17.16
N GLU A 326 14.52 6.15 -17.15
CA GLU A 326 14.17 7.16 -18.14
C GLU A 326 15.45 7.79 -18.70
N ASP A 327 15.44 8.02 -20.01
CA ASP A 327 16.41 8.90 -20.63
C ASP A 327 16.08 10.35 -20.27
N HIS A 328 17.03 11.02 -19.65
CA HIS A 328 16.91 12.43 -19.25
C HIS A 328 18.04 13.28 -19.83
N ILE A 329 18.94 12.69 -20.63
CA ILE A 329 20.13 13.37 -21.16
C ILE A 329 19.79 14.22 -22.40
N GLU A 330 18.66 14.01 -23.06
CA GLU A 330 18.19 14.85 -24.16
C GLU A 330 16.92 15.62 -23.81
N LYS A 331 17.04 16.90 -23.38
CA LYS A 331 16.07 18.02 -23.56
C LYS A 331 16.35 19.30 -22.74
N GLN A 332 17.60 19.65 -22.45
CA GLN A 332 17.95 21.02 -22.03
C GLN A 332 19.08 21.59 -22.90
N GLU A 333 18.85 21.69 -24.20
CA GLU A 333 19.50 22.79 -24.93
C GLU A 333 18.76 24.08 -24.55
N PRO A 334 19.44 25.12 -24.05
CA PRO A 334 18.80 26.41 -23.85
C PRO A 334 18.37 26.92 -25.23
N ASP A 335 17.08 27.21 -25.38
CA ASP A 335 16.51 27.80 -26.59
C ASP A 335 17.20 29.16 -26.86
N MET A 336 18.22 29.14 -27.73
CA MET A 336 18.87 30.30 -28.32
C MET A 336 18.21 30.65 -29.66
N SER A 337 16.88 30.70 -29.73
CA SER A 337 16.16 31.28 -30.86
C SER A 337 15.70 32.72 -30.58
N CYS A 338 16.61 33.57 -30.07
CA CYS A 338 16.41 35.02 -30.15
C CYS A 338 17.16 35.57 -31.37
N GLN A 339 16.39 35.79 -32.43
CA GLN A 339 16.61 36.65 -33.59
C GLN A 339 18.02 37.25 -33.75
N THR A 340 18.78 36.67 -34.69
CA THR A 340 19.96 37.29 -35.29
C THR A 340 19.57 38.55 -36.06
N SER A 341 19.68 39.70 -35.40
CA SER A 341 19.95 40.98 -36.06
C SER A 341 21.45 41.22 -36.05
N ASN A 342 22.00 41.51 -37.23
CA ASN A 342 23.41 41.70 -37.56
C ASN A 342 24.23 42.48 -36.51
N ALA A 343 25.07 41.76 -35.75
CA ALA A 343 26.28 42.31 -35.13
C ALA A 343 27.23 41.18 -34.67
N VAL A 344 27.73 40.37 -35.61
CA VAL A 344 28.94 39.57 -35.34
C VAL A 344 30.14 40.39 -35.77
N MET A 345 30.74 41.14 -34.86
CA MET A 345 32.18 41.20 -34.66
C MET A 345 32.56 42.23 -33.59
N LEU A 346 33.58 41.88 -32.82
CA LEU A 346 34.30 42.72 -31.85
C LEU A 346 33.61 42.89 -30.49
N LEU A 347 33.82 41.89 -29.62
CA LEU A 347 34.56 42.05 -28.37
C LEU A 347 34.69 40.67 -27.72
N THR A 348 35.83 40.01 -27.95
CA THR A 348 36.26 38.83 -27.19
C THR A 348 36.53 39.26 -25.75
N SER A 349 35.47 39.32 -24.95
CA SER A 349 35.56 39.67 -23.53
C SER A 349 35.75 38.41 -22.70
N HIS A 350 36.80 38.42 -21.88
CA HIS A 350 37.13 37.47 -20.82
C HIS A 350 35.94 37.10 -19.91
N TYR A 351 34.88 37.93 -19.92
CA TYR A 351 33.63 37.78 -19.19
C TYR A 351 32.76 36.60 -19.66
N PHE A 352 32.73 36.29 -20.96
CA PHE A 352 31.89 35.20 -21.50
C PHE A 352 32.48 33.83 -21.20
N LYS A 353 33.81 33.69 -21.33
CA LYS A 353 34.54 32.49 -20.86
C LYS A 353 34.38 32.30 -19.35
N LYS A 354 34.37 33.38 -18.55
CA LYS A 354 34.18 33.28 -17.10
C LYS A 354 32.75 32.87 -16.74
N LYS A 355 31.72 33.34 -17.46
CA LYS A 355 30.31 32.95 -17.23
C LYS A 355 30.04 31.50 -17.68
N LEU A 356 30.60 31.07 -18.81
CA LEU A 356 30.53 29.68 -19.27
C LEU A 356 31.32 28.74 -18.34
N LEU A 357 32.51 29.16 -17.89
CA LEU A 357 33.29 28.44 -16.89
C LEU A 357 32.61 28.44 -15.52
N ILE A 358 31.86 29.48 -15.13
CA ILE A 358 31.06 29.49 -13.89
C ILE A 358 29.84 28.57 -14.01
N ILE A 359 29.24 28.44 -15.19
CA ILE A 359 28.15 27.47 -15.44
C ILE A 359 28.71 26.04 -15.44
N GLN A 360 29.85 25.80 -16.11
CA GLN A 360 30.56 24.52 -16.06
C GLN A 360 31.07 24.21 -14.65
N LEU A 361 31.62 25.18 -13.90
CA LEU A 361 32.07 24.99 -12.52
C LEU A 361 30.90 24.81 -11.55
N LYS A 362 29.74 25.45 -11.78
CA LYS A 362 28.51 25.16 -11.02
C LYS A 362 28.03 23.73 -11.29
N TYR A 363 28.03 23.27 -12.54
CA TYR A 363 27.74 21.87 -12.89
C TYR A 363 28.76 20.89 -12.30
N THR A 364 30.03 21.28 -12.17
CA THR A 364 31.09 20.43 -11.61
C THR A 364 31.06 20.36 -10.06
N PHE A 365 30.39 21.29 -9.37
CA PHE A 365 30.36 21.36 -7.90
C PHE A 365 29.16 20.67 -7.24
N TYR A 366 28.11 20.36 -8.00
CA TYR A 366 27.05 19.47 -7.53
C TYR A 366 27.49 18.04 -7.85
N GLN A 367 27.88 17.28 -6.83
CA GLN A 367 27.98 15.82 -6.95
C GLN A 367 26.60 15.29 -7.37
N GLU A 368 26.43 15.07 -8.66
CA GLU A 368 25.24 14.44 -9.23
C GLU A 368 25.09 13.05 -8.63
N LEU A 369 23.91 12.75 -8.10
CA LEU A 369 23.63 11.44 -7.51
C LEU A 369 23.67 10.38 -8.62
N PRO A 370 24.18 9.17 -8.36
CA PRO A 370 24.18 8.10 -9.37
C PRO A 370 22.79 7.81 -9.94
N ALA A 371 21.73 7.93 -9.12
CA ALA A 371 20.34 7.80 -9.56
C ALA A 371 19.90 8.86 -10.59
N MET A 372 20.42 10.10 -10.48
CA MET A 372 20.27 11.12 -11.53
C MET A 372 21.07 10.70 -12.75
N ARG A 373 22.38 10.51 -12.60
CA ARG A 373 23.29 10.22 -13.72
C ARG A 373 22.84 9.05 -14.59
N TYR A 374 22.36 7.97 -13.96
CA TYR A 374 21.89 6.77 -14.65
C TYR A 374 20.39 6.81 -14.94
N GLY A 375 19.69 7.90 -14.65
CA GLY A 375 18.29 8.06 -15.04
C GLY A 375 17.35 6.99 -14.49
N ARG A 376 17.57 6.50 -13.26
CA ARG A 376 16.81 5.35 -12.71
C ARG A 376 16.48 5.53 -11.24
N PHE A 377 15.30 5.03 -10.85
CA PHE A 377 14.91 4.99 -9.44
C PHE A 377 13.81 3.96 -9.17
N MET A 378 13.66 3.57 -7.92
CA MET A 378 12.57 2.69 -7.51
C MET A 378 11.22 3.42 -7.60
N ILE A 379 10.20 2.70 -8.04
CA ILE A 379 8.81 3.10 -7.86
C ILE A 379 8.41 2.59 -6.47
N TYR A 380 7.94 3.50 -5.63
CA TYR A 380 7.61 3.18 -4.25
C TYR A 380 6.28 2.44 -4.18
N VAL A 381 6.33 1.14 -3.88
CA VAL A 381 5.13 0.34 -3.61
C VAL A 381 4.60 0.69 -2.22
N HIS A 382 3.66 1.64 -2.18
CA HIS A 382 2.91 1.97 -0.98
C HIS A 382 1.61 1.17 -0.86
N ALA A 383 1.24 0.38 -1.87
CA ALA A 383 0.08 -0.51 -1.84
C ALA A 383 -0.04 -1.34 -0.55
N LYS A 384 -1.28 -1.68 -0.19
CA LYS A 384 -1.62 -2.71 0.83
C LYS A 384 -2.81 -3.55 0.35
N GLY A 385 -2.57 -4.39 -0.64
CA GLY A 385 -3.61 -5.21 -1.27
C GLY A 385 -3.24 -6.67 -1.43
N MET A 386 -4.27 -7.51 -1.58
CA MET A 386 -4.14 -8.92 -1.90
C MET A 386 -5.30 -9.35 -2.80
N VAL A 387 -4.98 -10.02 -3.91
CA VAL A 387 -5.94 -10.71 -4.78
C VAL A 387 -5.75 -12.21 -4.60
N VAL A 388 -6.86 -12.94 -4.44
CA VAL A 388 -6.88 -14.39 -4.27
C VAL A 388 -7.76 -15.01 -5.35
N ASP A 389 -7.17 -15.93 -6.11
CA ASP A 389 -7.84 -16.75 -7.12
C ASP A 389 -8.67 -15.98 -8.16
N ASP A 390 -8.34 -14.69 -8.38
CA ASP A 390 -9.09 -13.76 -9.24
C ASP A 390 -10.58 -13.58 -8.86
N GLU A 391 -11.02 -14.03 -7.68
CA GLU A 391 -12.41 -13.89 -7.20
C GLU A 391 -12.55 -13.01 -5.94
N TYR A 392 -11.52 -12.92 -5.10
CA TYR A 392 -11.56 -12.19 -3.84
C TYR A 392 -10.41 -11.17 -3.76
N VAL A 393 -10.71 -9.98 -3.23
CA VAL A 393 -9.73 -8.90 -3.07
C VAL A 393 -9.77 -8.30 -1.66
N ILE A 394 -8.62 -7.97 -1.10
CA ILE A 394 -8.47 -7.14 0.10
C ILE A 394 -7.73 -5.85 -0.30
N ILE A 395 -8.28 -4.69 0.07
CA ILE A 395 -7.63 -3.38 -0.10
C ILE A 395 -7.78 -2.59 1.21
N GLY A 396 -6.72 -1.96 1.68
CA GLY A 396 -6.78 -1.14 2.90
C GLY A 396 -5.51 -0.37 3.20
N SER A 397 -5.33 -0.02 4.46
CA SER A 397 -4.16 0.71 4.96
C SER A 397 -3.11 -0.19 5.64
N ALA A 398 -3.46 -1.45 5.91
CA ALA A 398 -2.69 -2.35 6.75
C ALA A 398 -1.51 -3.00 6.01
N ASN A 399 -0.30 -2.69 6.45
CA ASN A 399 0.91 -3.34 5.97
C ASN A 399 1.00 -4.79 6.48
N ILE A 400 1.71 -5.67 5.78
CA ILE A 400 2.04 -7.00 6.30
C ILE A 400 3.24 -6.86 7.25
N ASN A 401 2.96 -6.31 8.43
CA ASN A 401 3.88 -6.18 9.53
C ASN A 401 3.09 -6.26 10.85
N GLN A 402 3.78 -6.40 11.97
CA GLN A 402 3.14 -6.46 13.27
C GLN A 402 2.48 -5.13 13.64
N ARG A 403 3.08 -3.99 13.27
CA ARG A 403 2.51 -2.66 13.49
C ARG A 403 1.06 -2.54 12.99
N SER A 404 0.74 -3.06 11.81
CA SER A 404 -0.60 -3.02 11.23
C SER A 404 -1.45 -4.23 11.63
N MET A 405 -0.87 -5.44 11.77
CA MET A 405 -1.64 -6.67 12.01
C MET A 405 -1.99 -6.93 13.48
N ALA A 406 -1.34 -6.26 14.44
CA ALA A 406 -1.51 -6.56 15.86
C ALA A 406 -2.83 -6.08 16.47
N GLY A 407 -3.55 -5.13 15.85
CA GLY A 407 -4.77 -4.51 16.38
C GLY A 407 -4.55 -3.48 17.49
N SER A 408 -3.55 -3.70 18.34
CA SER A 408 -3.19 -2.81 19.45
C SER A 408 -1.94 -1.96 19.17
N ARG A 409 -1.46 -1.95 17.93
CA ARG A 409 -0.33 -1.14 17.46
C ARG A 409 -0.89 0.05 16.66
N ASP A 410 -0.64 0.17 15.38
CA ASP A 410 -1.29 1.21 14.57
C ASP A 410 -2.76 0.86 14.35
N THR A 411 -3.60 1.88 14.19
CA THR A 411 -5.01 1.64 13.82
C THR A 411 -5.17 1.61 12.32
N GLU A 412 -5.75 0.55 11.77
CA GLU A 412 -5.90 0.32 10.34
C GLU A 412 -7.35 0.05 9.96
N ILE A 413 -7.66 0.19 8.67
CA ILE A 413 -8.91 -0.21 8.06
C ILE A 413 -8.64 -0.92 6.72
N ALA A 414 -9.43 -1.93 6.41
CA ALA A 414 -9.44 -2.58 5.10
C ALA A 414 -10.86 -3.00 4.74
N MET A 415 -11.09 -3.22 3.45
CA MET A 415 -12.24 -3.97 2.97
C MET A 415 -11.77 -5.27 2.33
N GLY A 416 -12.61 -6.30 2.41
CA GLY A 416 -12.50 -7.45 1.54
C GLY A 416 -13.79 -7.65 0.77
N ALA A 417 -13.68 -8.06 -0.49
CA ALA A 417 -14.80 -8.10 -1.41
C ALA A 417 -14.67 -9.23 -2.44
N TYR A 418 -15.83 -9.72 -2.88
CA TYR A 418 -15.95 -10.60 -4.06
C TYR A 418 -17.27 -10.32 -4.79
N GLN A 419 -17.34 -10.73 -6.05
CA GLN A 419 -18.57 -10.70 -6.83
C GLN A 419 -19.21 -12.10 -6.79
N PRO A 420 -20.42 -12.28 -6.23
CA PRO A 420 -21.01 -13.61 -6.03
C PRO A 420 -21.26 -14.38 -7.34
N HIS A 421 -21.42 -13.68 -8.47
CA HIS A 421 -21.60 -14.26 -9.80
C HIS A 421 -20.29 -14.61 -10.52
N TYR A 422 -19.15 -14.14 -10.00
CA TYR A 422 -17.81 -14.39 -10.54
C TYR A 422 -16.93 -15.05 -9.48
N THR A 423 -17.34 -16.24 -9.03
CA THR A 423 -16.54 -17.12 -8.19
C THR A 423 -16.30 -18.45 -8.88
N TRP A 424 -15.23 -19.17 -8.53
CA TRP A 424 -14.95 -20.52 -9.02
C TRP A 424 -16.12 -21.47 -8.77
N SER A 425 -16.75 -21.36 -7.59
CA SER A 425 -17.89 -22.21 -7.22
C SER A 425 -19.13 -21.95 -8.09
N LYS A 426 -19.39 -20.70 -8.46
CA LYS A 426 -20.56 -20.31 -9.25
C LYS A 426 -20.34 -20.52 -10.75
N ARG A 427 -19.17 -20.12 -11.26
CA ARG A 427 -18.81 -20.19 -12.68
C ARG A 427 -18.43 -21.59 -13.12
N LYS A 428 -17.82 -22.39 -12.23
CA LYS A 428 -17.18 -23.69 -12.53
C LYS A 428 -16.02 -23.59 -13.54
N GLU A 429 -15.54 -22.38 -13.77
CA GLU A 429 -14.43 -22.01 -14.62
C GLU A 429 -13.79 -20.74 -14.04
N HIS A 430 -12.70 -20.26 -14.64
CA HIS A 430 -11.98 -19.09 -14.14
C HIS A 430 -12.92 -17.88 -14.02
N PRO A 431 -13.04 -17.26 -12.83
CA PRO A 431 -13.85 -16.06 -12.64
C PRO A 431 -13.20 -14.85 -13.33
N CYS A 432 -13.77 -14.42 -14.45
CA CYS A 432 -13.32 -13.23 -15.18
C CYS A 432 -14.15 -11.98 -14.83
N GLY A 433 -14.31 -11.72 -13.52
CA GLY A 433 -15.00 -10.53 -13.02
C GLY A 433 -14.08 -9.30 -12.96
N GLN A 434 -14.52 -8.28 -12.23
CA GLN A 434 -13.74 -7.07 -11.94
C GLN A 434 -12.48 -7.36 -11.13
N VAL A 435 -12.47 -8.38 -10.25
CA VAL A 435 -11.26 -8.75 -9.50
C VAL A 435 -10.16 -9.25 -10.45
N TYR A 436 -10.50 -10.17 -11.36
CA TYR A 436 -9.64 -10.57 -12.48
C TYR A 436 -9.18 -9.38 -13.31
N GLY A 437 -10.11 -8.52 -13.74
CA GLY A 437 -9.81 -7.35 -14.56
C GLY A 437 -8.85 -6.38 -13.86
N TYR A 438 -9.02 -6.16 -12.56
CA TYR A 438 -8.14 -5.33 -11.75
C TYR A 438 -6.72 -5.90 -11.68
N ARG A 439 -6.59 -7.22 -11.43
CA ARG A 439 -5.27 -7.87 -11.42
C ARG A 439 -4.62 -7.90 -12.81
N MET A 440 -5.39 -8.04 -13.90
CA MET A 440 -4.88 -7.86 -15.26
C MET A 440 -4.39 -6.43 -15.50
N SER A 441 -5.12 -5.41 -15.02
CA SER A 441 -4.71 -4.01 -15.16
C SER A 441 -3.38 -3.73 -14.46
N LEU A 442 -3.21 -4.22 -13.22
CA LEU A 442 -1.95 -4.12 -12.48
C LEU A 442 -0.82 -4.84 -13.21
N TRP A 443 -1.09 -6.02 -13.78
CA TRP A 443 -0.09 -6.74 -14.57
C TRP A 443 0.24 -6.03 -15.89
N ALA A 444 -0.72 -5.39 -16.55
CA ALA A 444 -0.46 -4.61 -17.75
C ALA A 444 0.49 -3.43 -17.46
N GLU A 445 0.29 -2.76 -16.33
CA GLU A 445 1.18 -1.71 -15.82
C GLU A 445 2.58 -2.26 -15.52
N HIS A 446 2.68 -3.31 -14.70
CA HIS A 446 3.96 -3.80 -14.21
C HIS A 446 4.75 -4.58 -15.26
N LEU A 447 4.09 -5.31 -16.15
CA LEU A 447 4.71 -6.17 -17.17
C LEU A 447 4.81 -5.49 -18.54
N GLY A 448 4.14 -4.33 -18.72
CA GLY A 448 4.13 -3.55 -19.95
C GLY A 448 3.34 -4.18 -21.10
N ASN A 449 2.71 -5.33 -20.90
CA ASN A 449 1.83 -5.99 -21.87
C ASN A 449 0.90 -7.00 -21.18
N ILE A 450 -0.01 -7.57 -21.96
CA ILE A 450 -0.86 -8.69 -21.57
C ILE A 450 -0.54 -9.91 -22.45
N LYS A 451 -0.43 -11.08 -21.82
CA LYS A 451 -0.21 -12.38 -22.46
C LYS A 451 -1.27 -13.37 -22.02
N GLU A 452 -1.53 -14.35 -22.87
CA GLU A 452 -2.54 -15.38 -22.59
C GLU A 452 -2.18 -16.25 -21.37
N CYS A 453 -0.89 -16.50 -21.12
CA CYS A 453 -0.44 -17.22 -19.93
C CYS A 453 -0.82 -16.50 -18.63
N PHE A 454 -1.04 -15.18 -18.63
CA PHE A 454 -1.46 -14.41 -17.44
C PHE A 454 -2.89 -14.74 -17.01
N ASN A 455 -3.68 -15.40 -17.86
CA ASN A 455 -4.97 -15.95 -17.50
C ASN A 455 -4.85 -17.17 -16.59
N LYS A 456 -3.65 -17.72 -16.37
CA LYS A 456 -3.43 -18.85 -15.45
C LYS A 456 -2.20 -18.54 -14.60
N PRO A 457 -2.32 -17.62 -13.61
CA PRO A 457 -1.20 -17.14 -12.81
C PRO A 457 -0.44 -18.26 -12.07
N GLU A 458 -1.09 -19.38 -11.79
CA GLU A 458 -0.51 -20.57 -11.15
C GLU A 458 0.26 -21.48 -12.11
N SER A 459 0.13 -21.26 -13.43
CA SER A 459 0.80 -22.09 -14.43
C SER A 459 2.31 -21.83 -14.45
N LEU A 460 3.10 -22.88 -14.58
CA LEU A 460 4.57 -22.77 -14.64
C LEU A 460 5.04 -21.90 -15.83
N GLU A 461 4.30 -21.93 -16.94
CA GLU A 461 4.52 -21.04 -18.08
C GLU A 461 4.39 -19.57 -17.68
N CYS A 462 3.29 -19.20 -17.00
CA CYS A 462 3.08 -17.85 -16.51
C CYS A 462 4.18 -17.42 -15.53
N VAL A 463 4.49 -18.25 -14.53
CA VAL A 463 5.52 -17.95 -13.53
C VAL A 463 6.87 -17.70 -14.18
N ARG A 464 7.29 -18.58 -15.10
CA ARG A 464 8.56 -18.43 -15.83
C ARG A 464 8.57 -17.21 -16.74
N HIS A 465 7.43 -16.88 -17.37
CA HIS A 465 7.32 -15.69 -18.21
C HIS A 465 7.48 -14.40 -17.39
N VAL A 466 6.75 -14.28 -16.27
CA VAL A 466 6.85 -13.13 -15.37
C VAL A 466 8.26 -13.00 -14.79
N ASN A 467 8.86 -14.12 -14.37
CA ASN A 467 10.25 -14.14 -13.88
C ASN A 467 11.25 -13.72 -14.96
N GLY A 468 11.06 -14.16 -16.20
CA GLY A 468 11.92 -13.77 -17.33
C GLY A 468 11.89 -12.27 -17.59
N ILE A 469 10.70 -11.65 -17.57
CA ILE A 469 10.56 -10.19 -17.70
C ILE A 469 11.25 -9.47 -16.53
N ALA A 470 10.98 -9.90 -15.30
CA ALA A 470 11.55 -9.27 -14.10
C ALA A 470 13.08 -9.38 -14.03
N GLU A 471 13.65 -10.50 -14.48
CA GLU A 471 15.09 -10.71 -14.59
C GLU A 471 15.73 -9.87 -15.69
N ASP A 472 15.09 -9.80 -16.86
CA ASP A 472 15.56 -8.97 -17.96
C ASP A 472 15.52 -7.49 -17.60
N ASN A 473 14.42 -7.02 -17.02
CA ASN A 473 14.29 -5.65 -16.51
C ASN A 473 15.32 -5.35 -15.43
N TRP A 474 15.61 -6.27 -14.51
CA TRP A 474 16.68 -6.06 -13.52
C TRP A 474 18.04 -5.87 -14.21
N ARG A 475 18.38 -6.67 -15.23
CA ARG A 475 19.63 -6.48 -15.99
C ARG A 475 19.69 -5.11 -16.65
N ARG A 476 18.61 -4.69 -17.32
CA ARG A 476 18.50 -3.36 -17.97
C ARG A 476 18.53 -2.22 -16.95
N TYR A 477 17.87 -2.37 -15.81
CA TYR A 477 17.88 -1.38 -14.74
C TYR A 477 19.29 -1.16 -14.19
N MET A 478 20.15 -2.20 -14.20
CA MET A 478 21.51 -2.12 -13.70
C MET A 478 22.53 -1.56 -14.70
N THR A 479 22.19 -1.37 -15.99
CA THR A 479 23.13 -0.80 -16.97
C THR A 479 23.43 0.67 -16.69
N GLU A 480 24.64 1.12 -17.03
CA GLU A 480 25.00 2.55 -16.93
C GLU A 480 24.41 3.37 -18.08
N GLN A 481 24.21 2.75 -19.24
CA GLN A 481 23.54 3.36 -20.38
C GLN A 481 22.04 3.14 -20.26
N PHE A 482 21.26 4.14 -20.68
CA PHE A 482 19.81 4.02 -20.71
C PHE A 482 19.37 2.84 -21.58
N THR A 483 18.63 1.92 -20.96
CA THR A 483 17.94 0.85 -21.67
C THR A 483 16.47 0.82 -21.22
N PRO A 484 15.51 0.92 -22.15
CA PRO A 484 14.09 0.93 -21.77
C PRO A 484 13.69 -0.39 -21.12
N LEU A 485 12.99 -0.30 -20.00
CA LEU A 485 12.38 -1.45 -19.32
C LEU A 485 11.10 -1.88 -20.04
N GLN A 486 10.73 -3.15 -19.89
CA GLN A 486 9.40 -3.62 -20.27
C GLN A 486 8.47 -3.51 -19.05
N GLY A 487 7.66 -2.47 -19.00
CA GLY A 487 6.89 -2.14 -17.80
C GLY A 487 7.82 -1.75 -16.64
N HIS A 488 7.45 -2.13 -15.43
CA HIS A 488 8.07 -1.66 -14.19
C HIS A 488 8.54 -2.77 -13.25
N ILE A 489 8.16 -4.02 -13.50
CA ILE A 489 8.51 -5.14 -12.62
C ILE A 489 10.01 -5.40 -12.64
N LEU A 490 10.59 -5.53 -11.46
CA LEU A 490 11.98 -5.92 -11.25
C LEU A 490 12.04 -7.14 -10.36
N LYS A 491 12.96 -8.06 -10.67
CA LYS A 491 13.30 -9.13 -9.72
C LYS A 491 13.80 -8.47 -8.44
N TYR A 492 13.24 -8.86 -7.29
CA TYR A 492 13.84 -8.42 -6.03
C TYR A 492 15.30 -8.94 -5.97
N PRO A 493 16.30 -8.12 -5.58
CA PRO A 493 17.73 -8.40 -5.83
C PRO A 493 18.36 -9.50 -4.95
N VAL A 494 17.64 -10.61 -4.79
CA VAL A 494 18.09 -11.82 -4.11
C VAL A 494 18.10 -13.01 -5.06
N ARG A 495 18.98 -13.96 -4.77
CA ARG A 495 18.95 -15.31 -5.31
C ARG A 495 18.53 -16.29 -4.23
N ILE A 496 17.78 -17.30 -4.66
CA ILE A 496 17.30 -18.40 -3.85
C ILE A 496 17.93 -19.67 -4.40
N ASP A 497 18.57 -20.47 -3.55
CA ASP A 497 19.06 -21.79 -3.97
C ASP A 497 18.00 -22.89 -3.72
N SER A 498 18.29 -24.10 -4.19
CA SER A 498 17.41 -25.27 -4.06
C SER A 498 17.14 -25.67 -2.60
N ASN A 499 17.95 -25.20 -1.64
CA ASN A 499 17.73 -25.41 -0.21
C ASN A 499 16.94 -24.27 0.45
N GLY A 500 16.48 -23.30 -0.34
CA GLY A 500 15.73 -22.14 0.13
C GLY A 500 16.59 -21.08 0.80
N LYS A 501 17.91 -21.10 0.64
CA LYS A 501 18.81 -20.08 1.20
C LYS A 501 18.73 -18.79 0.38
N VAL A 502 18.51 -17.68 1.07
CA VAL A 502 18.44 -16.34 0.48
C VAL A 502 19.81 -15.69 0.53
N LYS A 503 20.29 -15.21 -0.61
CA LYS A 503 21.55 -14.43 -0.74
C LYS A 503 21.30 -13.22 -1.63
N PRO A 504 22.07 -12.12 -1.53
CA PRO A 504 22.04 -11.10 -2.56
C PRO A 504 22.43 -11.71 -3.92
N LEU A 505 21.98 -11.08 -5.01
CA LEU A 505 22.51 -11.36 -6.34
C LEU A 505 24.03 -11.09 -6.35
N PRO A 506 24.83 -11.82 -7.13
CA PRO A 506 26.28 -11.62 -7.19
C PRO A 506 26.65 -10.16 -7.54
N GLY A 507 27.47 -9.52 -6.70
CA GLY A 507 27.88 -8.13 -6.85
C GLY A 507 26.80 -7.09 -6.53
N GLN A 508 25.69 -7.52 -5.91
CA GLN A 508 24.54 -6.68 -5.55
C GLN A 508 24.25 -6.76 -4.04
N GLU A 509 25.28 -6.61 -3.21
CA GLU A 509 25.15 -6.61 -1.75
C GLU A 509 24.35 -5.38 -1.26
N THR A 510 24.37 -4.30 -2.02
CA THR A 510 23.62 -3.06 -1.79
C THR A 510 22.72 -2.72 -2.96
N PHE A 511 21.62 -2.02 -2.70
CA PHE A 511 20.79 -1.43 -3.75
C PHE A 511 21.60 -0.45 -4.60
N PRO A 512 21.35 -0.38 -5.92
CA PRO A 512 22.02 0.57 -6.78
C PRO A 512 21.77 1.99 -6.28
N ASP A 513 22.80 2.83 -6.34
CA ASP A 513 22.75 4.28 -6.14
C ASP A 513 22.42 4.79 -4.72
N VAL A 514 21.97 3.93 -3.79
CA VAL A 514 21.51 4.33 -2.43
C VAL A 514 22.25 3.65 -1.26
N SER A 515 23.25 2.80 -1.53
CA SER A 515 24.16 2.15 -0.54
C SER A 515 23.50 1.28 0.54
N GLY A 516 22.17 1.15 0.59
CA GLY A 516 21.45 0.30 1.52
C GLY A 516 21.66 -1.18 1.22
N LYS A 517 21.93 -2.02 2.24
CA LYS A 517 22.12 -3.46 2.05
C LYS A 517 20.82 -4.15 1.65
N VAL A 518 20.87 -5.00 0.61
CA VAL A 518 19.68 -5.71 0.08
C VAL A 518 19.05 -6.64 1.11
N LEU A 519 19.87 -7.36 1.89
CA LEU A 519 19.40 -8.23 2.98
C LEU A 519 19.15 -7.48 4.30
N GLY A 520 19.28 -6.15 4.28
CA GLY A 520 19.26 -5.32 5.48
C GLY A 520 20.45 -5.58 6.41
N ALA A 521 20.36 -4.98 7.60
CA ALA A 521 21.29 -5.21 8.70
C ALA A 521 20.54 -5.08 10.03
N PRO A 522 20.97 -5.78 11.10
CA PRO A 522 20.47 -5.54 12.43
C PRO A 522 20.66 -4.07 12.82
N SER A 523 19.65 -3.51 13.48
CA SER A 523 19.67 -2.14 14.00
C SER A 523 19.74 -2.16 15.53
N SER A 524 20.20 -1.06 16.13
CA SER A 524 20.08 -0.81 17.56
C SER A 524 18.68 -0.33 17.97
N LEU A 525 17.80 -0.06 17.00
CA LEU A 525 16.41 0.30 17.25
C LEU A 525 15.62 -0.89 17.82
N PRO A 526 14.77 -0.68 18.83
CA PRO A 526 13.91 -1.72 19.37
C PRO A 526 12.99 -2.34 18.30
N ASP A 527 12.84 -3.67 18.32
CA ASP A 527 12.00 -4.39 17.35
C ASP A 527 10.54 -3.91 17.36
N ALA A 528 10.02 -3.44 18.51
CA ALA A 528 8.68 -2.87 18.60
C ALA A 528 8.46 -1.63 17.70
N LEU A 529 9.52 -0.96 17.25
CA LEU A 529 9.46 0.16 16.32
C LEU A 529 9.51 -0.26 14.86
N THR A 530 10.25 -1.33 14.56
CA THR A 530 10.63 -1.77 13.20
C THR A 530 9.85 -2.98 12.70
N THR A 531 9.04 -3.62 13.56
CA THR A 531 8.24 -4.82 13.24
C THR A 531 6.76 -4.60 13.06
#